data_AF-A0A366DWQ0-F1
#
_entry.id   AF-A0A366DWQ0-F1
#
_cell.length_a   1.000
_cell.length_b   1.000
_cell.length_c   1.000
_cell.angle_alpha   90.00
_cell.angle_beta   90.00
_cell.angle_gamma   90.00
#
_symmetry.space_group_name_H-M   'P 1'
#
loop_
_entity.id
_entity.type
_entity.pdbx_description
1 polymer ?
#
loop_
_entity_poly.entity_id
_entity_poly.type
_entity_poly.pdbx_seq_one_letter_code
_entity_poly.pdbx_strand_id
1 'polypeptide(L)'
;MMAEVKREIESARGPIYLKVSHLPDETLSTLEGILHTTERPTRGTFHDYRGHDYRTHDIEMHISEIGLCSGHSASGVWVDEHARTTVPGLYAAGDLACVPHNYMIGAFVYGDLAGAHAASTLSELDAPAELPADQLTAAHELIYRPLTHPDGPPQPQVEYKLRRFVNDYVAPPKTATKLSIAVETFERMRAEVDGIGARTPHELMRAVEVSFIRDCAEMAARSSLTRTESRWGLYHDRADLPERDDHEWRYHLNVRKGDDGEMVFLERPVAPYLVPVPGLDDVPSTDPTIIPVEQPQVRAGRAPQRDDAPTVAPTEPVSPPRPGWSPCWRWIRLLPKTFRPT
;
A
#
# COMPACT_ATOMS: atom_id res chain seq x y z
N MET A 1 15.46 -0.03 4.64
CA MET A 1 15.67 1.41 4.38
C MET A 1 14.58 2.27 5.04
N MET A 2 13.29 2.05 4.76
CA MET A 2 12.23 2.90 5.31
C MET A 2 12.05 2.78 6.84
N ALA A 3 12.26 1.60 7.41
CA ALA A 3 12.20 1.40 8.86
C ALA A 3 13.32 2.17 9.58
N GLU A 4 14.52 2.25 8.99
CA GLU A 4 15.65 3.04 9.50
C GLU A 4 15.31 4.53 9.50
N VAL A 5 14.77 5.03 8.38
CA VAL A 5 14.32 6.43 8.23
C VAL A 5 13.26 6.76 9.28
N LYS A 6 12.26 5.89 9.47
CA LYS A 6 11.23 6.07 10.50
C LYS A 6 11.84 6.17 11.90
N ARG A 7 12.71 5.22 12.27
CA ARG A 7 13.37 5.21 13.58
C ARG A 7 14.19 6.47 13.82
N GLU A 8 14.88 6.97 12.80
CA GLU A 8 15.70 8.16 12.93
C GLU A 8 14.85 9.44 13.05
N ILE A 9 13.77 9.57 12.27
CA ILE A 9 12.78 10.67 12.39
C ILE A 9 12.16 10.70 13.79
N GLU A 10 11.80 9.54 14.35
CA GLU A 10 11.18 9.42 15.68
C GLU A 10 12.19 9.56 16.83
N SER A 11 13.49 9.57 16.55
CA SER A 11 14.53 9.73 17.56
C SER A 11 14.78 11.21 17.90
N ALA A 12 15.54 11.45 18.98
CA ALA A 12 16.00 12.79 19.33
C ALA A 12 16.95 13.44 18.29
N ARG A 13 17.34 12.71 17.24
CA ARG A 13 18.20 13.20 16.15
C ARG A 13 17.43 13.62 14.90
N GLY A 14 16.12 13.36 14.83
CA GLY A 14 15.27 13.88 13.76
C GLY A 14 15.12 15.41 13.83
N PRO A 15 14.68 16.07 12.74
CA PRO A 15 14.31 15.52 11.43
C PRO A 15 15.53 15.13 10.57
N ILE A 16 15.31 14.42 9.47
CA ILE A 16 16.35 13.99 8.53
C ILE A 16 16.41 14.95 7.34
N TYR A 17 17.61 15.20 6.81
CA TYR A 17 17.81 16.02 5.62
C TYR A 17 18.56 15.25 4.54
N LEU A 18 18.10 15.38 3.30
CA LEU A 18 18.88 15.06 2.11
C LEU A 18 19.85 16.22 1.86
N LYS A 19 21.13 15.99 2.16
CA LYS A 19 22.17 17.00 1.94
C LYS A 19 22.37 17.23 0.45
N VAL A 20 22.09 18.43 -0.03
CA VAL A 20 22.24 18.83 -1.44
C VAL A 20 23.11 20.06 -1.62
N SER A 21 23.26 20.88 -0.58
CA SER A 21 24.05 22.12 -0.59
C SER A 21 25.53 21.97 -0.97
N HIS A 22 26.05 20.74 -0.91
CA HIS A 22 27.43 20.42 -1.29
C HIS A 22 27.59 20.06 -2.78
N LEU A 23 26.49 19.92 -3.51
CA LEU A 23 26.50 19.52 -4.91
C LEU A 23 26.87 20.71 -5.81
N PRO A 24 27.49 20.46 -6.98
CA PRO A 24 27.74 21.51 -7.97
C PRO A 24 26.46 22.17 -8.46
N ASP A 25 26.56 23.44 -8.84
CA ASP A 25 25.44 24.26 -9.35
C ASP A 25 24.71 23.60 -10.54
N GLU A 26 25.45 22.94 -11.43
CA GLU A 26 24.90 22.20 -12.57
C GLU A 26 24.00 21.03 -12.13
N THR A 27 24.43 20.27 -11.11
CA THR A 27 23.65 19.18 -10.53
C THR A 27 22.40 19.72 -9.85
N LEU A 28 22.51 20.82 -9.10
CA LEU A 28 21.37 21.45 -8.43
C LEU A 28 20.34 21.98 -9.44
N SER A 29 20.79 22.65 -10.50
CA SER A 29 19.93 23.12 -11.59
C SER A 29 19.22 21.96 -12.29
N THR A 30 19.89 20.82 -12.46
CA THR A 30 19.29 19.60 -13.02
C THR A 30 18.23 19.02 -12.08
N LEU A 31 18.51 18.96 -10.78
CA LEU A 31 17.55 18.50 -9.76
C LEU A 31 16.31 19.39 -9.72
N GLU A 32 16.49 20.71 -9.72
CA GLU A 32 15.40 21.70 -9.79
C GLU A 32 14.58 21.49 -11.07
N GLY A 33 15.25 21.39 -12.22
CA GLY A 33 14.60 21.14 -13.51
C GLY A 33 13.71 19.90 -13.47
N ILE A 34 14.22 18.74 -13.03
CA ILE A 34 13.45 17.49 -12.98
C ILE A 34 12.32 17.59 -11.95
N LEU A 35 12.63 17.99 -10.72
CA LEU A 35 11.69 17.97 -9.60
C LEU A 35 10.57 18.99 -9.76
N HIS A 36 10.87 20.19 -10.26
CA HIS A 36 9.93 21.30 -10.33
C HIS A 36 9.13 21.34 -11.64
N THR A 37 9.47 20.52 -12.64
CA THR A 37 8.72 20.48 -13.90
C THR A 37 8.00 19.15 -14.13
N THR A 38 8.63 18.04 -13.76
CA THR A 38 8.13 16.70 -14.11
C THR A 38 7.55 16.00 -12.90
N GLU A 39 8.35 15.81 -11.84
CA GLU A 39 7.96 14.97 -10.70
C GLU A 39 6.89 15.62 -9.82
N ARG A 40 7.15 16.85 -9.37
CA ARG A 40 6.25 17.60 -8.49
C ARG A 40 6.28 19.09 -8.84
N PRO A 41 5.46 19.54 -9.81
CA PRO A 41 5.49 20.93 -10.26
C PRO A 41 5.29 21.99 -9.17
N THR A 42 4.57 21.64 -8.11
CA THR A 42 4.35 22.51 -6.94
C THR A 42 5.56 22.59 -6.00
N ARG A 43 6.61 21.81 -6.23
CA ARG A 43 7.81 21.79 -5.38
C ARG A 43 8.63 23.07 -5.52
N GLY A 44 8.72 23.64 -6.72
CA GLY A 44 9.43 24.92 -6.94
C GLY A 44 8.78 26.04 -6.14
N THR A 45 7.48 26.27 -6.35
CA THR A 45 6.72 27.28 -5.59
C THR A 45 6.74 27.04 -4.08
N PHE A 46 6.70 25.77 -3.63
CA PHE A 46 6.85 25.41 -2.22
C PHE A 46 8.17 25.91 -1.60
N HIS A 47 9.27 25.82 -2.34
CA HIS A 47 10.59 26.27 -1.88
C HIS A 47 10.71 27.79 -1.98
N ASP A 48 10.25 28.39 -3.08
CA ASP A 48 10.26 29.84 -3.30
C ASP A 48 9.50 30.59 -2.19
N TYR A 49 8.29 30.13 -1.82
CA TYR A 49 7.49 30.75 -0.76
C TYR A 49 8.10 30.60 0.65
N ARG A 50 9.08 29.70 0.82
CA ARG A 50 9.86 29.56 2.06
C ARG A 50 11.22 30.25 1.99
N GLY A 51 11.60 30.81 0.84
CA GLY A 51 12.95 31.34 0.61
C GLY A 51 14.02 30.27 0.70
N HIS A 52 13.70 29.02 0.36
CA HIS A 52 14.66 27.91 0.38
C HIS A 52 15.25 27.70 -1.02
N ASP A 53 16.58 27.60 -1.09
CA ASP A 53 17.35 27.31 -2.30
C ASP A 53 18.24 26.09 -2.02
N TYR A 54 18.28 25.10 -2.91
CA TYR A 54 19.07 23.87 -2.72
C TYR A 54 20.58 24.12 -2.58
N ARG A 55 21.08 25.26 -3.05
CA ARG A 55 22.48 25.71 -2.88
C ARG A 55 22.81 26.05 -1.44
N THR A 56 21.80 26.42 -0.64
CA THR A 56 21.98 26.95 0.72
C THR A 56 21.21 26.15 1.77
N HIS A 57 20.17 25.41 1.37
CA HIS A 57 19.28 24.67 2.24
C HIS A 57 19.18 23.22 1.78
N ASP A 58 19.49 22.30 2.70
CA ASP A 58 19.25 20.88 2.48
C ASP A 58 17.74 20.56 2.54
N ILE A 59 17.33 19.47 1.91
CA ILE A 59 15.90 19.12 1.78
C ILE A 59 15.47 18.26 2.95
N GLU A 60 14.57 18.78 3.78
CA GLU A 60 13.95 18.00 4.86
C GLU A 60 13.16 16.81 4.30
N MET A 61 13.44 15.62 4.82
CA MET A 61 12.82 14.36 4.40
C MET A 61 11.80 13.89 5.42
N HIS A 62 10.64 13.48 4.92
CA HIS A 62 9.57 12.85 5.68
C HIS A 62 9.12 11.57 4.99
N ILE A 63 8.63 10.61 5.78
CA ILE A 63 7.82 9.53 5.23
C ILE A 63 6.45 10.13 4.93
N SER A 64 6.10 10.20 3.64
CA SER A 64 4.85 10.84 3.22
C SER A 64 3.64 9.95 3.48
N GLU A 65 3.68 8.71 3.00
CA GLU A 65 2.63 7.73 3.21
C GLU A 65 3.19 6.31 3.10
N ILE A 66 2.51 5.38 3.77
CA ILE A 66 2.73 3.95 3.58
C ILE A 66 1.55 3.45 2.75
N GLY A 67 1.74 3.52 1.43
CA GLY A 67 0.74 3.08 0.46
C GLY A 67 0.61 1.56 0.45
N LEU A 68 -0.61 1.06 0.28
CA LEU A 68 -0.87 -0.36 0.02
C LEU A 68 -1.04 -0.63 -1.48
N CYS A 69 -1.30 0.39 -2.30
CA CYS A 69 -1.48 0.29 -3.75
C CYS A 69 -0.26 -0.35 -4.45
N SER A 70 -0.49 -1.39 -5.24
CA SER A 70 0.57 -2.33 -5.65
C SER A 70 1.70 -1.69 -6.45
N GLY A 71 1.41 -0.74 -7.34
CA GLY A 71 2.45 -0.11 -8.15
C GLY A 71 3.58 0.51 -7.31
N HIS A 72 3.27 0.90 -6.08
CA HIS A 72 4.19 1.45 -5.08
C HIS A 72 4.38 0.53 -3.85
N SER A 73 3.75 -0.64 -3.83
CA SER A 73 3.61 -1.52 -2.66
C SER A 73 3.31 -2.96 -3.08
N ALA A 74 2.44 -3.67 -2.36
CA ALA A 74 2.24 -5.12 -2.53
C ALA A 74 0.78 -5.59 -2.44
N SER A 75 -0.22 -4.70 -2.61
CA SER A 75 -1.64 -5.12 -2.62
C SER A 75 -2.41 -4.54 -3.80
N GLY A 76 -3.44 -5.26 -4.27
CA GLY A 76 -4.26 -4.85 -5.39
C GLY A 76 -5.19 -5.98 -5.83
N VAL A 77 -5.87 -5.79 -6.96
CA VAL A 77 -6.66 -6.84 -7.61
C VAL A 77 -5.73 -7.93 -8.11
N TRP A 78 -5.97 -9.17 -7.70
CA TRP A 78 -5.21 -10.31 -8.19
C TRP A 78 -5.39 -10.45 -9.71
N VAL A 79 -4.28 -10.56 -10.42
CA VAL A 79 -4.27 -10.79 -11.87
C VAL A 79 -3.30 -11.91 -12.26
N ASP A 80 -3.52 -12.50 -13.42
CA ASP A 80 -2.59 -13.44 -14.04
C ASP A 80 -1.55 -12.73 -14.93
N GLU A 81 -0.75 -13.50 -15.67
CA GLU A 81 0.29 -13.01 -16.57
C GLU A 81 -0.24 -12.14 -17.73
N HIS A 82 -1.53 -12.20 -18.02
CA HIS A 82 -2.22 -11.41 -19.04
C HIS A 82 -3.01 -10.25 -18.45
N ALA A 83 -2.81 -9.94 -17.17
CA ALA A 83 -3.54 -8.92 -16.43
C ALA A 83 -5.05 -9.23 -16.26
N ARG A 84 -5.47 -10.48 -16.48
CA ARG A 84 -6.87 -10.90 -16.27
C ARG A 84 -7.13 -11.04 -14.79
N THR A 85 -8.28 -10.53 -14.34
CA THR A 85 -8.79 -10.80 -13.00
C THR A 85 -9.41 -12.19 -12.94
N THR A 86 -9.89 -12.61 -11.76
CA THR A 86 -10.67 -13.84 -11.62
C THR A 86 -12.09 -13.74 -12.19
N VAL A 87 -12.52 -12.56 -12.63
CA VAL A 87 -13.81 -12.34 -13.30
C VAL A 87 -13.57 -12.40 -14.82
N PRO A 88 -14.22 -13.33 -15.55
CA PRO A 88 -14.05 -13.44 -17.00
C PRO A 88 -14.34 -12.12 -17.72
N GLY A 89 -13.44 -11.74 -18.64
CA GLY A 89 -13.54 -10.49 -19.41
C GLY A 89 -13.14 -9.22 -18.66
N LEU A 90 -12.81 -9.29 -17.37
CA LEU A 90 -12.35 -8.15 -16.58
C LEU A 90 -10.84 -8.20 -16.35
N TYR A 91 -10.18 -7.07 -16.59
CA TYR A 91 -8.73 -6.89 -16.48
C TYR A 91 -8.41 -5.79 -15.47
N ALA A 92 -7.22 -5.85 -14.88
CA ALA A 92 -6.68 -4.77 -14.04
C ALA A 92 -5.20 -4.54 -14.37
N ALA A 93 -4.76 -3.28 -14.41
CA ALA A 93 -3.38 -2.91 -14.68
C ALA A 93 -2.97 -1.68 -13.85
N GLY A 94 -1.67 -1.37 -13.83
CA GLY A 94 -1.10 -0.25 -13.07
C GLY A 94 -1.25 -0.45 -11.55
N ASP A 95 -1.41 0.66 -10.83
CA ASP A 95 -1.47 0.67 -9.35
C ASP A 95 -2.61 -0.15 -8.75
N LEU A 96 -3.66 -0.44 -9.53
CA LEU A 96 -4.80 -1.26 -9.11
C LEU A 96 -4.46 -2.76 -9.08
N ALA A 97 -3.68 -3.25 -10.03
CA ALA A 97 -3.36 -4.68 -10.15
C ALA A 97 -2.32 -5.07 -9.09
N CYS A 98 -2.42 -6.28 -8.54
CA CYS A 98 -1.48 -6.81 -7.55
C CYS A 98 -0.15 -7.23 -8.21
N VAL A 99 0.57 -6.27 -8.80
CA VAL A 99 1.90 -6.46 -9.36
C VAL A 99 2.87 -5.48 -8.68
N PRO A 100 3.60 -5.93 -7.65
CA PRO A 100 4.31 -5.05 -6.74
C PRO A 100 5.47 -4.31 -7.39
N HIS A 101 5.69 -3.05 -6.99
CA HIS A 101 6.88 -2.24 -7.37
C HIS A 101 7.11 -2.06 -8.87
N ASN A 102 6.01 -2.01 -9.63
CA ASN A 102 6.04 -1.87 -11.08
C ASN A 102 6.13 -0.41 -11.56
N TYR A 103 5.66 0.53 -10.73
CA TYR A 103 5.67 1.98 -11.01
C TYR A 103 5.15 2.32 -12.43
N MET A 104 5.60 3.45 -12.98
CA MET A 104 5.21 3.94 -14.31
C MET A 104 5.51 2.94 -15.43
N ILE A 105 6.64 2.24 -15.38
CA ILE A 105 7.04 1.29 -16.43
C ILE A 105 6.07 0.12 -16.48
N GLY A 106 5.70 -0.43 -15.32
CA GLY A 106 4.73 -1.52 -15.26
C GLY A 106 3.32 -1.07 -15.65
N ALA A 107 2.94 0.17 -15.41
CA ALA A 107 1.68 0.70 -15.94
C ALA A 107 1.65 0.69 -17.48
N PHE A 108 2.74 1.08 -18.14
CA PHE A 108 2.83 1.03 -19.61
C PHE A 108 2.83 -0.41 -20.14
N VAL A 109 3.65 -1.27 -19.56
CA VAL A 109 3.79 -2.67 -20.02
C VAL A 109 2.51 -3.46 -19.79
N TYR A 110 1.95 -3.44 -18.57
CA TYR A 110 0.72 -4.18 -18.29
C TYR A 110 -0.51 -3.57 -18.96
N GLY A 111 -0.52 -2.26 -19.20
CA GLY A 111 -1.58 -1.62 -19.99
C GLY A 111 -1.62 -2.14 -21.43
N ASP A 112 -0.46 -2.25 -22.07
CA ASP A 112 -0.32 -2.80 -23.43
C ASP A 112 -0.69 -4.29 -23.48
N LEU A 113 -0.16 -5.09 -22.55
CA LEU A 113 -0.45 -6.52 -22.45
C LEU A 113 -1.95 -6.78 -22.21
N ALA A 114 -2.56 -6.07 -21.26
CA ALA A 114 -3.98 -6.19 -20.95
C ALA A 114 -4.84 -5.83 -22.17
N GLY A 115 -4.54 -4.72 -22.85
CA GLY A 115 -5.27 -4.25 -24.02
C GLY A 115 -5.18 -5.21 -25.19
N ALA A 116 -3.96 -5.68 -25.51
CA ALA A 116 -3.73 -6.63 -26.58
C ALA A 116 -4.45 -7.96 -26.32
N HIS A 117 -4.35 -8.49 -25.10
CA HIS A 117 -5.00 -9.74 -24.73
C HIS A 117 -6.53 -9.59 -24.78
N ALA A 118 -7.09 -8.56 -24.13
CA ALA A 118 -8.54 -8.31 -24.13
C ALA A 118 -9.12 -8.18 -25.54
N ALA A 119 -8.42 -7.50 -26.46
CA ALA A 119 -8.84 -7.38 -27.85
C ALA A 119 -8.79 -8.73 -28.59
N SER A 120 -7.76 -9.54 -28.35
CA SER A 120 -7.58 -10.83 -29.03
C SER A 120 -8.58 -11.90 -28.59
N THR A 121 -9.07 -11.84 -27.35
CA THR A 121 -10.01 -12.83 -26.79
C THR A 121 -11.46 -12.36 -26.82
N LEU A 122 -11.77 -11.22 -27.44
CA LEU A 122 -13.12 -10.65 -27.43
C LEU A 122 -14.16 -11.61 -28.01
N SER A 123 -13.81 -12.36 -29.07
CA SER A 123 -14.71 -13.34 -29.70
C SER A 123 -14.95 -14.60 -28.87
N GLU A 124 -14.20 -14.80 -27.80
CA GLU A 124 -14.31 -15.98 -26.91
C GLU A 124 -15.28 -15.74 -25.75
N LEU A 125 -15.77 -14.50 -25.60
CA LEU A 125 -16.64 -14.09 -24.51
C LEU A 125 -17.99 -13.66 -25.06
N ASP A 126 -19.05 -14.25 -24.53
CA ASP A 126 -20.40 -13.80 -24.81
C ASP A 126 -20.66 -12.48 -24.09
N ALA A 127 -20.99 -11.44 -24.86
CA ALA A 127 -21.47 -10.20 -24.28
C ALA A 127 -22.82 -10.47 -23.58
N PRO A 128 -23.04 -9.97 -22.34
CA PRO A 128 -24.32 -10.12 -21.68
C PRO A 128 -25.41 -9.42 -22.51
N ALA A 129 -26.46 -10.16 -22.87
CA ALA A 129 -27.58 -9.63 -23.65
C ALA A 129 -28.43 -8.64 -22.84
N GLU A 130 -28.51 -8.84 -21.52
CA GLU A 130 -29.25 -8.01 -20.58
C GLU A 130 -28.40 -7.73 -19.34
N LEU A 131 -28.56 -6.54 -18.77
CA LEU A 131 -27.92 -6.16 -17.51
C LEU A 131 -28.88 -6.44 -16.35
N PRO A 132 -28.41 -7.07 -15.25
CA PRO A 132 -29.27 -7.35 -14.09
C PRO A 132 -29.85 -6.07 -13.49
N ALA A 133 -31.18 -5.98 -13.43
CA ALA A 133 -31.89 -4.78 -13.01
C ALA A 133 -31.65 -4.40 -11.53
N ASP A 134 -31.41 -5.40 -10.69
CA ASP A 134 -31.03 -5.23 -9.28
C ASP A 134 -29.67 -4.56 -9.13
N GLN A 135 -28.67 -4.96 -9.92
CA GLN A 135 -27.34 -4.34 -9.91
C GLN A 135 -27.37 -2.90 -10.44
N LEU A 136 -28.17 -2.65 -11.49
CA LEU A 136 -28.39 -1.29 -12.00
C LEU A 136 -29.03 -0.39 -10.93
N THR A 137 -30.03 -0.90 -10.22
CA THR A 137 -30.69 -0.19 -9.12
C THR A 137 -29.71 0.10 -7.98
N ALA A 138 -28.90 -0.89 -7.59
CA ALA A 138 -27.87 -0.72 -6.56
C ALA A 138 -26.80 0.31 -6.96
N ALA A 139 -26.37 0.33 -8.23
CA ALA A 139 -25.43 1.32 -8.74
C ALA A 139 -26.03 2.74 -8.74
N HIS A 140 -27.30 2.88 -9.15
CA HIS A 140 -28.02 4.15 -9.07
C HIS A 140 -28.15 4.63 -7.62
N GLU A 141 -28.51 3.75 -6.70
CA GLU A 141 -28.60 4.09 -5.28
C GLU A 141 -27.24 4.55 -4.73
N LEU A 142 -26.17 3.78 -4.96
CA LEU A 142 -24.82 4.16 -4.54
C LEU A 142 -24.41 5.55 -5.05
N ILE A 143 -24.69 5.82 -6.33
CA ILE A 143 -24.27 7.06 -6.99
C ILE A 143 -25.14 8.25 -6.58
N TYR A 144 -26.47 8.11 -6.57
CA TYR A 144 -27.40 9.23 -6.49
C TYR A 144 -27.98 9.47 -5.09
N ARG A 145 -27.87 8.52 -4.15
CA ARG A 145 -28.34 8.70 -2.77
C ARG A 145 -27.86 10.00 -2.12
N PRO A 146 -26.62 10.49 -2.29
CA PRO A 146 -26.23 11.77 -1.66
C PRO A 146 -27.10 12.97 -2.08
N LEU A 147 -27.74 12.93 -3.25
CA LEU A 147 -28.66 13.98 -3.71
C LEU A 147 -30.02 13.95 -2.98
N THR A 148 -30.41 12.82 -2.39
CA THR A 148 -31.65 12.70 -1.60
C THR A 148 -31.48 13.24 -0.17
N HIS A 149 -30.24 13.51 0.24
CA HIS A 149 -29.87 14.07 1.53
C HIS A 149 -29.03 15.36 1.38
N PRO A 150 -29.50 16.41 0.68
CA PRO A 150 -28.68 17.59 0.40
C PRO A 150 -28.16 18.29 1.66
N ASP A 151 -28.87 18.17 2.78
CA ASP A 151 -28.51 18.74 4.08
C ASP A 151 -27.76 17.75 5.01
N GLY A 152 -27.38 16.58 4.50
CA GLY A 152 -26.55 15.60 5.20
C GLY A 152 -25.13 16.11 5.47
N PRO A 153 -24.33 15.40 6.29
CA PRO A 153 -22.96 15.79 6.58
C PRO A 153 -22.13 15.97 5.30
N PRO A 154 -21.34 17.05 5.20
CA PRO A 154 -20.55 17.31 4.01
C PRO A 154 -19.40 16.31 3.90
N GLN A 155 -19.17 15.84 2.67
CA GLN A 155 -18.16 14.86 2.30
C GLN A 155 -16.78 15.09 2.94
N PRO A 156 -16.20 16.32 2.97
CA PRO A 156 -14.84 16.50 3.50
C PRO A 156 -14.71 16.16 4.99
N GLN A 157 -15.78 16.34 5.77
CA GLN A 157 -15.76 16.04 7.20
C GLN A 157 -15.76 14.53 7.46
N VAL A 158 -16.58 13.79 6.72
CA VAL A 158 -16.67 12.33 6.84
C VAL A 158 -15.38 11.68 6.31
N GLU A 159 -14.86 12.16 5.17
CA GLU A 159 -13.57 11.70 4.63
C GLU A 159 -12.42 11.98 5.61
N TYR A 160 -12.35 13.19 6.19
CA TYR A 160 -11.31 13.55 7.15
C TYR A 160 -11.33 12.63 8.37
N LYS A 161 -12.51 12.39 8.94
CA LYS A 161 -12.70 11.45 10.07
C LYS A 161 -12.24 10.04 9.68
N LEU A 162 -12.65 9.53 8.53
CA LEU A 162 -12.27 8.22 8.02
C LEU A 162 -10.75 8.07 7.89
N ARG A 163 -10.10 9.03 7.23
CA ARG A 163 -8.64 9.04 7.03
C ARG A 163 -7.88 9.14 8.35
N ARG A 164 -8.44 9.83 9.36
CA ARG A 164 -7.85 9.90 10.70
C ARG A 164 -7.79 8.51 11.35
N PHE A 165 -8.87 7.74 11.27
CA PHE A 165 -8.90 6.36 11.79
C PHE A 165 -7.91 5.44 11.07
N VAL A 166 -7.75 5.57 9.75
CA VAL A 166 -6.71 4.85 9.01
C VAL A 166 -5.33 5.17 9.58
N ASN A 167 -5.00 6.45 9.75
CA ASN A 167 -3.70 6.88 10.26
C ASN A 167 -3.44 6.46 11.71
N ASP A 168 -4.46 6.46 12.58
CA ASP A 168 -4.28 6.13 13.99
C ASP A 168 -4.24 4.61 14.27
N TYR A 169 -5.00 3.83 13.51
CA TYR A 169 -5.25 2.43 13.85
C TYR A 169 -4.77 1.40 12.81
N VAL A 170 -4.56 1.81 11.56
CA VAL A 170 -4.13 0.90 10.47
C VAL A 170 -2.67 1.13 10.08
N ALA A 171 -2.17 2.36 10.18
CA ALA A 171 -0.76 2.66 9.93
C ALA A 171 0.15 1.91 10.94
N PRO A 172 1.34 1.46 10.50
CA PRO A 172 2.28 0.77 11.37
C PRO A 172 2.90 1.71 12.42
N PRO A 173 3.32 1.17 13.58
CA PRO A 173 3.23 -0.23 13.97
C PRO A 173 1.78 -0.63 14.28
N LYS A 174 1.38 -1.76 13.68
CA LYS A 174 0.05 -2.36 13.80
C LYS A 174 -0.01 -3.26 15.03
N THR A 175 -1.20 -3.42 15.61
CA THR A 175 -1.46 -4.41 16.65
C THR A 175 -2.88 -4.97 16.49
N ALA A 176 -3.16 -6.18 17.00
CA ALA A 176 -4.49 -6.76 16.98
C ALA A 176 -5.55 -5.82 17.61
N THR A 177 -5.20 -5.14 18.71
CA THR A 177 -6.09 -4.17 19.37
C THR A 177 -6.40 -2.97 18.48
N LYS A 178 -5.39 -2.34 17.87
CA LYS A 178 -5.61 -1.19 16.98
C LYS A 178 -6.46 -1.59 15.77
N LEU A 179 -6.12 -2.71 15.14
CA LEU A 179 -6.83 -3.22 13.97
C LEU A 179 -8.28 -3.60 14.30
N SER A 180 -8.54 -4.18 15.49
CA SER A 180 -9.91 -4.47 15.93
C SER A 180 -10.75 -3.20 16.10
N ILE A 181 -10.18 -2.14 16.68
CA ILE A 181 -10.84 -0.83 16.78
C ILE A 181 -11.12 -0.23 15.39
N ALA A 182 -10.17 -0.37 14.46
CA ALA A 182 -10.35 0.08 13.08
C ALA A 182 -11.53 -0.63 12.41
N VAL A 183 -11.61 -1.96 12.50
CA VAL A 183 -12.70 -2.75 11.92
C VAL A 183 -14.06 -2.33 12.48
N GLU A 184 -14.23 -2.31 13.81
CA GLU A 184 -15.48 -1.87 14.45
C GLU A 184 -15.87 -0.44 14.02
N THR A 185 -14.88 0.44 13.92
CA THR A 185 -15.12 1.81 13.50
C THR A 185 -15.57 1.89 12.06
N PHE A 186 -14.92 1.18 11.14
CA PHE A 186 -15.31 1.19 9.73
C PHE A 186 -16.68 0.53 9.51
N GLU A 187 -17.03 -0.52 10.25
CA GLU A 187 -18.40 -1.09 10.26
C GLU A 187 -19.43 -0.02 10.65
N ARG A 188 -19.23 0.68 11.77
CA ARG A 188 -20.12 1.76 12.22
C ARG A 188 -20.20 2.91 11.21
N MET A 189 -19.08 3.24 10.56
CA MET A 189 -19.02 4.32 9.58
C MET A 189 -19.83 4.03 8.31
N ARG A 190 -20.31 2.80 8.06
CA ARG A 190 -21.22 2.50 6.94
C ARG A 190 -22.43 3.45 6.95
N ALA A 191 -23.10 3.56 8.10
CA ALA A 191 -24.26 4.45 8.25
C ALA A 191 -23.89 5.94 8.15
N GLU A 192 -22.69 6.32 8.60
CA GLU A 192 -22.22 7.71 8.50
C GLU A 192 -21.94 8.11 7.05
N VAL A 193 -21.34 7.19 6.26
CA VAL A 193 -21.11 7.37 4.82
C VAL A 193 -22.44 7.38 4.06
N ASP A 194 -23.40 6.55 4.47
CA ASP A 194 -24.73 6.52 3.87
C ASP A 194 -25.51 7.82 4.06
N GLY A 195 -25.22 8.57 5.12
CA GLY A 195 -25.85 9.87 5.39
C GLY A 195 -25.22 11.08 4.68
N ILE A 196 -24.10 10.92 3.95
CA ILE A 196 -23.43 12.04 3.28
C ILE A 196 -24.38 12.74 2.31
N GLY A 197 -24.37 14.07 2.34
CA GLY A 197 -25.13 14.91 1.42
C GLY A 197 -24.31 15.47 0.27
N ALA A 198 -24.95 15.71 -0.87
CA ALA A 198 -24.39 16.42 -2.01
C ALA A 198 -25.42 17.32 -2.69
N ARG A 199 -24.97 18.47 -3.20
CA ARG A 199 -25.78 19.42 -3.99
C ARG A 199 -25.27 19.62 -5.41
N THR A 200 -24.03 19.23 -5.69
CA THR A 200 -23.39 19.41 -7.01
C THR A 200 -22.84 18.09 -7.55
N PRO A 201 -22.65 17.94 -8.87
CA PRO A 201 -22.01 16.76 -9.44
C PRO A 201 -20.59 16.49 -8.89
N HIS A 202 -19.85 17.54 -8.52
CA HIS A 202 -18.53 17.39 -7.91
C HIS A 202 -18.62 16.82 -6.50
N GLU A 203 -19.53 17.35 -5.67
CA GLU A 203 -19.80 16.79 -4.33
C GLU A 203 -20.31 15.36 -4.43
N LEU A 204 -21.14 15.05 -5.42
CA LEU A 204 -21.67 13.71 -5.67
C LEU A 204 -20.54 12.70 -5.91
N MET A 205 -19.64 13.00 -6.85
CA MET A 205 -18.47 12.17 -7.14
C MET A 205 -17.63 11.95 -5.88
N ARG A 206 -17.29 13.03 -5.16
CA ARG A 206 -16.49 12.97 -3.93
C ARG A 206 -17.19 12.17 -2.83
N ALA A 207 -18.52 12.25 -2.72
CA ALA A 207 -19.29 11.53 -1.71
C ALA A 207 -19.20 10.01 -1.96
N VAL A 208 -19.35 9.59 -3.21
CA VAL A 208 -19.20 8.17 -3.60
C VAL A 208 -17.78 7.67 -3.36
N GLU A 209 -16.76 8.49 -3.61
CA GLU A 209 -15.37 8.13 -3.32
C GLU A 209 -15.14 7.77 -1.84
N VAL A 210 -15.87 8.38 -0.89
CA VAL A 210 -15.75 8.05 0.55
C VAL A 210 -16.16 6.61 0.82
N SER A 211 -17.18 6.10 0.13
CA SER A 211 -17.59 4.68 0.21
C SER A 211 -16.45 3.75 -0.19
N PHE A 212 -15.76 4.06 -1.29
CA PHE A 212 -14.63 3.26 -1.77
C PHE A 212 -13.42 3.34 -0.83
N ILE A 213 -13.10 4.53 -0.30
CA ILE A 213 -12.03 4.69 0.69
C ILE A 213 -12.33 3.86 1.94
N ARG A 214 -13.58 3.85 2.39
CA ARG A 214 -14.01 3.11 3.57
C ARG A 214 -13.89 1.60 3.36
N ASP A 215 -14.32 1.10 2.20
CA ASP A 215 -14.19 -0.32 1.86
C ASP A 215 -12.73 -0.75 1.74
N CYS A 216 -11.88 0.07 1.12
CA CYS A 216 -10.45 -0.17 1.07
C CYS A 216 -9.81 -0.17 2.47
N ALA A 217 -10.23 0.76 3.35
CA ALA A 217 -9.74 0.84 4.72
C ALA A 217 -10.15 -0.39 5.54
N GLU A 218 -11.39 -0.87 5.41
CA GLU A 218 -11.84 -2.09 6.07
C GLU A 218 -11.09 -3.32 5.56
N MET A 219 -10.99 -3.49 4.23
CA MET A 219 -10.24 -4.61 3.64
C MET A 219 -8.80 -4.61 4.15
N ALA A 220 -8.13 -3.47 4.15
CA ALA A 220 -6.77 -3.35 4.67
C ALA A 220 -6.67 -3.72 6.16
N ALA A 221 -7.62 -3.26 6.99
CA ALA A 221 -7.64 -3.55 8.42
C ALA A 221 -7.88 -5.04 8.70
N ARG A 222 -8.88 -5.66 8.05
CA ARG A 222 -9.20 -7.08 8.21
C ARG A 222 -8.10 -7.99 7.66
N SER A 223 -7.53 -7.69 6.49
CA SER A 223 -6.37 -8.43 5.96
C SER A 223 -5.17 -8.33 6.90
N SER A 224 -4.91 -7.13 7.46
CA SER A 224 -3.81 -6.94 8.41
C SER A 224 -4.06 -7.65 9.75
N LEU A 225 -5.32 -7.75 10.18
CA LEU A 225 -5.69 -8.43 11.42
C LEU A 225 -5.54 -9.95 11.24
N THR A 226 -6.02 -10.46 10.11
CA THR A 226 -5.94 -11.88 9.71
C THR A 226 -4.50 -12.34 9.61
N ARG A 227 -3.62 -11.58 8.94
CA ARG A 227 -2.21 -11.93 8.82
C ARG A 227 -1.45 -11.73 10.14
N THR A 228 -1.22 -12.82 10.87
CA THR A 228 -0.57 -12.84 12.19
C THR A 228 0.94 -13.08 12.12
N GLU A 229 1.64 -12.27 11.32
CA GLU A 229 3.11 -12.19 11.24
C GLU A 229 3.53 -10.73 10.96
N SER A 230 4.83 -10.46 10.97
CA SER A 230 5.41 -9.24 10.36
C SER A 230 6.22 -9.56 9.12
N ARG A 231 5.96 -8.84 8.02
CA ARG A 231 6.65 -9.04 6.74
C ARG A 231 6.69 -7.74 5.94
N TRP A 232 7.69 -7.59 5.08
CA TRP A 232 7.86 -6.44 4.17
C TRP A 232 8.07 -5.08 4.88
N GLY A 233 8.63 -5.10 6.10
CA GLY A 233 8.91 -3.88 6.85
C GLY A 233 7.64 -3.10 7.16
N LEU A 234 7.63 -1.78 6.92
CA LEU A 234 6.51 -0.91 7.28
C LEU A 234 5.19 -1.25 6.53
N TYR A 235 5.21 -2.01 5.44
CA TYR A 235 3.96 -2.41 4.78
C TYR A 235 3.09 -3.31 5.68
N HIS A 236 3.72 -4.17 6.47
CA HIS A 236 3.05 -5.02 7.45
C HIS A 236 3.92 -5.30 8.68
N ASP A 237 4.15 -4.24 9.45
CA ASP A 237 4.84 -4.28 10.75
C ASP A 237 3.82 -4.42 11.88
N ARG A 238 3.73 -5.64 12.46
CA ARG A 238 2.89 -6.01 13.61
C ARG A 238 3.75 -6.02 14.86
N ALA A 239 3.67 -4.97 15.68
CA ALA A 239 4.48 -4.88 16.90
C ALA A 239 4.11 -5.93 17.97
N ASP A 240 2.90 -6.48 17.91
CA ASP A 240 2.47 -7.62 18.73
C ASP A 240 2.95 -8.98 18.17
N LEU A 241 3.33 -9.05 16.90
CA LEU A 241 3.80 -10.27 16.22
C LEU A 241 5.00 -9.90 15.32
N PRO A 242 6.16 -9.57 15.92
CA PRO A 242 7.27 -8.90 15.20
C PRO A 242 8.03 -9.83 14.25
N GLU A 243 7.84 -11.14 14.37
CA GLU A 243 8.57 -12.14 13.59
C GLU A 243 7.87 -12.47 12.28
N ARG A 244 8.68 -12.82 11.27
CA ARG A 244 8.22 -13.39 10.01
C ARG A 244 7.93 -14.88 10.21
N ASP A 245 6.80 -15.36 9.71
CA ASP A 245 6.42 -16.76 9.80
C ASP A 245 6.28 -17.35 8.39
N ASP A 246 7.34 -18.02 7.94
CA ASP A 246 7.34 -18.66 6.63
C ASP A 246 6.74 -20.08 6.64
N HIS A 247 6.26 -20.59 7.78
CA HIS A 247 5.56 -21.86 7.87
C HIS A 247 4.06 -21.66 7.65
N GLU A 248 3.46 -20.71 8.39
CA GLU A 248 2.00 -20.49 8.36
C GLU A 248 1.56 -19.42 7.34
N TRP A 249 2.44 -18.50 6.91
CA TRP A 249 2.04 -17.33 6.11
C TRP A 249 2.77 -17.18 4.77
N ARG A 250 3.39 -18.24 4.25
CA ARG A 250 4.10 -18.24 2.97
C ARG A 250 3.14 -18.34 1.77
N TYR A 251 2.19 -17.41 1.70
CA TYR A 251 1.18 -17.31 0.65
C TYR A 251 0.66 -15.87 0.46
N HIS A 252 -0.06 -15.65 -0.62
CA HIS A 252 -0.85 -14.44 -0.85
C HIS A 252 -2.18 -14.53 -0.12
N LEU A 253 -2.49 -13.53 0.71
CA LEU A 253 -3.79 -13.46 1.38
C LEU A 253 -4.77 -12.70 0.49
N ASN A 254 -5.62 -13.42 -0.23
CA ASN A 254 -6.64 -12.85 -1.08
C ASN A 254 -7.93 -12.61 -0.28
N VAL A 255 -8.68 -11.59 -0.67
CA VAL A 255 -10.02 -11.31 -0.16
C VAL A 255 -11.01 -11.29 -1.32
N ARG A 256 -12.19 -11.87 -1.11
CA ARG A 256 -13.33 -11.77 -2.03
C ARG A 256 -14.61 -11.54 -1.26
N LYS A 257 -15.64 -11.07 -1.96
CA LYS A 257 -17.00 -11.00 -1.42
C LYS A 257 -17.67 -12.38 -1.53
N GLY A 258 -18.23 -12.86 -0.43
CA GLY A 258 -19.04 -14.08 -0.36
C GLY A 258 -20.47 -13.85 -0.82
N ASP A 259 -21.24 -14.94 -0.94
CA ASP A 259 -22.63 -14.91 -1.40
C ASP A 259 -23.57 -14.21 -0.41
N ASP A 260 -23.21 -14.22 0.87
CA ASP A 260 -23.86 -13.48 1.96
C ASP A 260 -23.45 -11.99 2.02
N GLY A 261 -22.52 -11.58 1.16
CA GLY A 261 -21.97 -10.23 1.11
C GLY A 261 -20.78 -9.98 2.05
N GLU A 262 -20.39 -10.97 2.86
CA GLU A 262 -19.28 -10.87 3.79
C GLU A 262 -17.91 -11.07 3.11
N MET A 263 -16.84 -10.67 3.80
CA MET A 263 -15.48 -10.88 3.30
C MET A 263 -15.02 -12.32 3.56
N VAL A 264 -14.62 -13.01 2.50
CA VAL A 264 -14.01 -14.35 2.56
C VAL A 264 -12.52 -14.22 2.26
N PHE A 265 -11.69 -14.71 3.18
CA PHE A 265 -10.24 -14.71 3.06
C PHE A 265 -9.76 -16.04 2.51
N LEU A 266 -8.77 -15.97 1.62
CA LEU A 266 -8.23 -17.11 0.90
C LEU A 266 -6.71 -17.08 0.96
N GLU A 267 -6.12 -18.19 1.34
CA GLU A 267 -4.73 -18.51 1.08
C GLU A 267 -4.60 -18.84 -0.40
N ARG A 268 -3.78 -18.05 -1.11
CA ARG A 268 -3.40 -18.31 -2.48
C ARG A 268 -1.90 -18.64 -2.56
N PRO A 269 -1.54 -19.84 -3.02
CA PRO A 269 -0.15 -20.29 -3.09
C PRO A 269 0.76 -19.37 -3.91
N VAL A 270 2.05 -19.34 -3.56
CA VAL A 270 3.05 -18.58 -4.32
C VAL A 270 3.43 -19.36 -5.57
N ALA A 271 3.23 -18.75 -6.74
CA ALA A 271 3.51 -19.38 -8.02
C ALA A 271 5.02 -19.62 -8.22
N PRO A 272 5.41 -20.66 -9.00
CA PRO A 272 6.78 -20.83 -9.44
C PRO A 272 7.31 -19.61 -10.19
N TYR A 273 8.58 -19.26 -9.96
CA TYR A 273 9.23 -18.20 -10.71
C TYR A 273 9.44 -18.63 -12.17
N LEU A 274 9.05 -17.78 -13.12
CA LEU A 274 9.33 -17.98 -14.55
C LEU A 274 10.84 -18.03 -14.82
N VAL A 275 11.61 -17.22 -14.09
CA VAL A 275 13.07 -17.21 -14.10
C VAL A 275 13.55 -17.69 -12.73
N PRO A 276 14.28 -18.81 -12.63
CA PRO A 276 14.79 -19.29 -11.35
C PRO A 276 15.66 -18.23 -10.66
N VAL A 277 15.42 -18.04 -9.35
CA VAL A 277 16.17 -17.10 -8.52
C VAL A 277 16.95 -17.90 -7.49
N PRO A 278 18.29 -18.01 -7.60
CA PRO A 278 19.09 -18.81 -6.67
C PRO A 278 18.86 -18.42 -5.21
N GLY A 279 18.54 -19.41 -4.38
CA GLY A 279 18.30 -19.21 -2.95
C GLY A 279 16.87 -18.82 -2.59
N LEU A 280 15.95 -18.81 -3.56
CA LEU A 280 14.49 -18.69 -3.34
C LEU A 280 13.73 -19.91 -3.87
N ASP A 281 14.44 -21.03 -4.08
CA ASP A 281 13.89 -22.26 -4.66
C ASP A 281 12.80 -22.90 -3.78
N ASP A 282 12.77 -22.57 -2.48
CA ASP A 282 11.78 -23.04 -1.51
C ASP A 282 10.56 -22.11 -1.36
N VAL A 283 10.55 -20.95 -2.03
CA VAL A 283 9.47 -19.97 -1.91
C VAL A 283 8.18 -20.41 -2.63
N PRO A 284 8.24 -20.90 -3.88
CA PRO A 284 7.05 -21.39 -4.55
C PRO A 284 6.39 -22.54 -3.79
N SER A 285 5.07 -22.50 -3.72
CA SER A 285 4.28 -23.56 -3.09
C SER A 285 4.25 -24.79 -3.99
N THR A 286 4.37 -25.99 -3.40
CA THR A 286 4.26 -27.26 -4.13
C THR A 286 2.81 -27.64 -4.42
N ASP A 287 1.87 -27.15 -3.61
CA ASP A 287 0.43 -27.38 -3.74
C ASP A 287 -0.24 -26.08 -4.26
N PRO A 288 -0.93 -26.11 -5.42
CA PRO A 288 -1.63 -24.95 -5.97
C PRO A 288 -3.04 -24.73 -5.38
N THR A 289 -3.44 -25.52 -4.37
CA THR A 289 -4.78 -25.43 -3.76
C THR A 289 -5.01 -24.09 -3.07
N ILE A 290 -6.17 -23.49 -3.32
CA ILE A 290 -6.63 -22.27 -2.64
C ILE A 290 -7.47 -22.67 -1.43
N ILE A 291 -7.11 -22.20 -0.25
CA ILE A 291 -7.69 -22.63 1.02
C ILE A 291 -8.38 -21.45 1.71
N PRO A 292 -9.61 -21.59 2.24
CA PRO A 292 -10.22 -20.55 3.07
C PRO A 292 -9.44 -20.31 4.36
N VAL A 293 -9.25 -19.04 4.73
CA VAL A 293 -8.59 -18.63 5.97
C VAL A 293 -9.65 -18.04 6.91
N GLU A 294 -9.68 -18.53 8.15
CA GLU A 294 -10.59 -18.00 9.16
C GLU A 294 -10.11 -16.63 9.65
N GLN A 295 -11.05 -15.69 9.75
CA GLN A 295 -10.77 -14.39 10.35
C GLN A 295 -10.68 -14.53 11.87
N PRO A 296 -9.71 -13.88 12.52
CA PRO A 296 -9.69 -13.79 13.98
C PRO A 296 -10.89 -12.95 14.48
N GLN A 297 -11.36 -13.26 15.69
CA GLN A 297 -12.44 -12.50 16.30
C GLN A 297 -12.02 -11.04 16.56
N VAL A 298 -12.86 -10.10 16.17
CA VAL A 298 -12.69 -8.67 16.47
C VAL A 298 -12.93 -8.46 17.96
N ARG A 299 -11.86 -8.14 18.70
CA ARG A 299 -11.95 -7.85 20.15
C ARG A 299 -12.02 -6.34 20.35
N ALA A 300 -13.23 -5.81 20.38
CA ALA A 300 -13.49 -4.39 20.58
C ALA A 300 -14.08 -4.08 21.97
N GLY A 301 -13.87 -2.86 22.48
CA GLY A 301 -14.55 -2.38 23.70
C GLY A 301 -13.93 -2.76 25.06
N ARG A 302 -12.81 -3.48 25.11
CA ARG A 302 -12.04 -3.71 26.36
C ARG A 302 -10.59 -3.29 26.17
N ALA A 303 -10.03 -2.59 27.16
CA ALA A 303 -8.60 -2.33 27.18
C ALA A 303 -7.85 -3.68 27.15
N PRO A 304 -6.76 -3.79 26.36
CA PRO A 304 -6.01 -5.04 26.27
C PRO A 304 -5.57 -5.49 27.66
N GLN A 305 -5.90 -6.73 28.04
CA GLN A 305 -5.42 -7.30 29.29
C GLN A 305 -4.02 -7.87 29.08
N ARG A 306 -3.24 -7.98 30.16
CA ARG A 306 -1.86 -8.48 30.10
C ARG A 306 -1.76 -9.90 29.50
N ASP A 307 -2.83 -10.69 29.64
CA ASP A 307 -2.93 -12.07 29.14
C ASP A 307 -3.41 -12.14 27.67
N ASP A 308 -3.84 -11.03 27.07
CA ASP A 308 -4.26 -10.94 25.67
C ASP A 308 -3.08 -10.68 24.71
N ALA A 309 -1.93 -10.27 25.25
CA ALA A 309 -0.73 -10.08 24.44
C ALA A 309 -0.15 -11.45 24.07
N PRO A 310 0.12 -11.74 22.78
CA PRO A 310 0.94 -12.89 22.44
C PRO A 310 2.25 -12.79 23.22
N THR A 311 2.61 -13.88 23.91
CA THR A 311 3.81 -13.93 24.75
C THR A 311 5.04 -13.75 23.87
N VAL A 312 5.53 -12.52 23.73
CA VAL A 312 6.84 -12.27 23.13
C VAL A 312 7.85 -12.89 24.08
N ALA A 313 8.46 -14.00 23.66
CA ALA A 313 9.59 -14.56 24.37
C ALA A 313 10.64 -13.44 24.54
N PRO A 314 11.18 -13.20 25.75
CA PRO A 314 12.14 -12.14 25.94
C PRO A 314 13.32 -12.38 24.98
N THR A 315 13.49 -11.46 24.02
CA THR A 315 14.68 -11.42 23.17
C THR A 315 15.88 -11.23 24.08
N GLU A 316 16.80 -12.20 24.10
CA GLU A 316 18.09 -12.02 24.75
C GLU A 316 18.74 -10.72 24.24
N PRO A 317 19.40 -9.93 25.11
CA PRO A 317 20.11 -8.75 24.67
C PRO A 317 21.20 -9.17 23.67
N VAL A 318 20.96 -8.91 22.39
CA VAL A 318 21.95 -9.10 21.33
C VAL A 318 23.10 -8.13 21.63
N SER A 319 24.20 -8.67 22.14
CA SER A 319 25.44 -7.92 22.25
C SER A 319 25.88 -7.53 20.84
N PRO A 320 26.20 -6.26 20.57
CA PRO A 320 26.68 -5.86 19.25
C PRO A 320 27.92 -6.70 18.91
N PRO A 321 28.03 -7.22 17.67
CA PRO A 321 29.22 -7.96 17.28
C PRO A 321 30.44 -7.05 17.47
N ARG A 322 31.41 -7.54 18.24
CA ARG A 322 32.71 -6.87 18.36
C ARG A 322 33.29 -6.71 16.95
N PRO A 323 33.93 -5.58 16.61
CA PRO A 323 34.46 -5.35 15.27
C PRO A 323 35.60 -6.34 14.97
N GLY A 324 35.23 -7.50 14.42
CA GLY A 324 36.14 -8.44 13.79
C GLY A 324 36.36 -7.99 12.35
N TRP A 325 37.58 -7.57 12.05
CA TRP A 325 38.01 -7.30 10.68
C TRP A 325 37.85 -8.57 9.84
N SER A 326 36.95 -8.54 8.85
CA SER A 326 36.89 -9.52 7.75
C SER A 326 37.30 -8.83 6.44
N PRO A 327 38.28 -9.38 5.68
CA PRO A 327 38.93 -8.71 4.56
C PRO A 327 38.17 -8.89 3.24
N CYS A 328 36.89 -8.50 3.17
CA CYS A 328 36.08 -8.58 1.94
C CYS A 328 35.49 -7.22 1.54
N TRP A 329 36.32 -6.19 1.47
CA TRP A 329 36.02 -4.95 0.72
C TRP A 329 37.31 -4.45 0.10
N ARG A 330 37.68 -5.01 -1.07
CA ARG A 330 38.88 -4.55 -1.79
C ARG A 330 38.73 -4.57 -3.30
N TRP A 331 37.64 -4.04 -3.85
CA TRP A 331 37.62 -3.63 -5.26
C TRP A 331 36.77 -2.38 -5.46
N ILE A 332 37.43 -1.22 -5.42
CA ILE A 332 37.33 -0.08 -6.36
C ILE A 332 38.59 0.75 -6.06
N ARG A 333 39.66 0.51 -6.82
CA ARG A 333 40.80 1.43 -6.92
C ARG A 333 40.58 2.29 -8.16
N LEU A 334 40.23 3.55 -7.93
CA LEU A 334 40.30 4.60 -8.94
C LEU A 334 41.77 4.76 -9.39
N LEU A 335 42.00 4.64 -10.70
CA LEU A 335 43.26 5.00 -11.36
C LEU A 335 43.47 6.53 -11.24
N PRO A 336 44.66 7.02 -10.83
CA PRO A 336 44.97 8.44 -10.93
C PRO A 336 45.35 8.80 -12.38
N LYS A 337 44.54 9.63 -13.04
CA LYS A 337 44.94 10.34 -14.27
C LYS A 337 46.07 11.30 -13.93
N THR A 338 47.25 11.04 -14.48
CA THR A 338 48.34 12.01 -14.56
C THR A 338 48.20 12.75 -15.89
N PHE A 339 47.93 14.05 -15.83
CA PHE A 339 48.13 14.97 -16.96
C PHE A 339 49.39 15.79 -16.66
N ARG A 340 50.39 15.71 -17.53
CA ARG A 340 51.49 16.68 -17.62
C ARG A 340 51.35 17.45 -18.93
N PRO A 341 51.63 18.76 -18.94
CA PRO A 341 51.55 19.58 -20.14
C PRO A 341 52.84 19.48 -20.96
N THR A 342 52.69 19.56 -22.28
CA THR A 342 53.67 20.11 -23.22
C THR A 342 52.98 21.20 -24.01
#